data_AF-A0A7C5JTQ7-F1
#
_entry.id   AF-A0A7C5JTQ7-F1
#
_cell.length_a   1.000
_cell.length_b   1.000
_cell.length_c   1.000
_cell.angle_alpha   90.00
_cell.angle_beta   90.00
_cell.angle_gamma   90.00
#
_symmetry.space_group_name_H-M   'P 1'
#
loop_
_entity.id
_entity.type
_entity.pdbx_description
1 polymer ?
#
loop_
_entity_poly.entity_id
_entity_poly.type
_entity_poly.pdbx_seq_one_letter_code
_entity_poly.pdbx_strand_id
1 'polypeptide(L)' 'FVTLLDYRDGIAYIAFGGGCQGCGLVDVTLKQGVEVMIKEAIPEVREVVDTTDHGSGHNPFYAAREGDSALF' A
#
# COMPACT_ATOMS: atom_id res chain seq x y z
N PHE A 1 4.71 8.61 -0.39
CA PHE A 1 6.13 8.35 -0.69
C PHE A 1 6.45 6.90 -0.37
N VAL A 2 7.51 6.34 -0.94
CA VAL A 2 7.93 4.95 -0.70
C VAL A 2 9.36 4.95 -0.17
N THR A 3 9.62 4.13 0.82
CA THR A 3 10.95 3.98 1.42
C THR A 3 11.41 2.53 1.29
N LEU A 4 12.63 2.33 0.79
CA LEU A 4 13.29 1.03 0.82
C LEU A 4 13.89 0.81 2.22
N LEU A 5 13.51 -0.29 2.86
CA LEU A 5 13.98 -0.67 4.19
C LEU A 5 15.13 -1.67 4.13
N ASP A 6 15.03 -2.66 3.24
CA ASP A 6 16.04 -3.72 3.10
C ASP A 6 15.99 -4.35 1.70
N TYR A 7 17.08 -4.99 1.28
CA TYR A 7 17.16 -5.81 0.08
C TYR A 7 18.07 -7.01 0.30
N ARG A 8 17.50 -8.21 0.24
CA ARG A 8 18.23 -9.48 0.43
C ARG A 8 17.59 -10.59 -0.38
N ASP A 9 18.42 -11.48 -0.92
CA ASP A 9 17.99 -12.66 -1.68
C ASP A 9 17.04 -12.36 -2.85
N GLY A 10 17.16 -11.16 -3.45
CA GLY A 10 16.27 -10.71 -4.52
C GLY A 10 14.93 -10.16 -4.03
N ILE A 11 14.74 -9.97 -2.72
CA ILE A 11 13.50 -9.47 -2.11
C ILE A 11 13.73 -8.05 -1.62
N ALA A 12 12.94 -7.11 -2.13
CA ALA A 12 12.94 -5.72 -1.68
C ALA A 12 11.85 -5.51 -0.62
N TYR A 13 12.25 -5.05 0.56
CA TYR A 13 11.33 -4.69 1.65
C TYR A 13 11.09 -3.19 1.61
N ILE A 14 9.83 -2.79 1.44
CA ILE A 14 9.45 -1.39 1.32
C ILE A 14 8.39 -1.02 2.34
N ALA A 15 8.33 0.27 2.66
CA ALA A 15 7.26 0.86 3.44
C ALA A 15 6.63 2.04 2.69
N PHE A 16 5.30 2.09 2.68
CA PHE A 16 4.55 3.21 2.13
C PHE A 16 4.33 4.29 3.21
N GLY A 17 4.74 5.52 2.91
CA GLY A 17 4.47 6.69 3.74
C GLY A 17 3.42 7.62 3.12
N GLY A 18 2.53 8.17 3.94
CA GLY A 18 1.44 9.08 3.51
C GLY A 18 0.05 8.47 3.66
N GLY A 19 -0.96 9.08 3.03
CA GLY A 19 -2.41 8.79 3.17
C GLY A 19 -2.91 7.42 2.68
N CYS A 20 -2.04 6.41 2.59
CA CYS A 20 -2.36 5.00 2.33
C CYS A 20 -2.29 4.15 3.61
N GLN A 21 -2.70 4.74 4.73
CA GLN A 21 -2.95 4.04 5.98
C GLN A 21 -4.48 3.99 6.11
N GLY A 22 -5.12 2.89 5.72
CA GLY A 22 -6.54 2.68 6.00
C GLY A 22 -7.53 2.84 4.84
N CYS A 23 -7.11 2.62 3.58
CA CYS A 23 -8.04 2.53 2.45
C CYS A 23 -7.69 1.33 1.55
N GLY A 24 -8.09 0.13 2.00
CA GLY A 24 -7.60 -1.15 1.47
C GLY A 24 -7.82 -1.46 -0.02
N LEU A 25 -8.44 -0.56 -0.80
CA LEU A 25 -8.57 -0.71 -2.25
C LEU A 25 -7.58 0.18 -3.05
N VAL A 26 -7.25 1.38 -2.56
CA VAL A 26 -6.25 2.27 -3.17
C VAL A 26 -4.84 1.76 -2.86
N ASP A 27 -4.67 1.15 -1.69
CA ASP A 27 -3.40 0.56 -1.26
C ASP A 27 -2.93 -0.55 -2.22
N VAL A 28 -3.86 -1.36 -2.74
CA VAL A 28 -3.54 -2.48 -3.63
C VAL A 28 -3.07 -2.01 -5.01
N THR A 29 -3.74 -1.01 -5.60
CA THR A 29 -3.37 -0.52 -6.94
C THR A 29 -2.05 0.23 -6.92
N LEU A 30 -1.80 1.03 -5.88
CA LEU A 30 -0.52 1.71 -5.69
C LEU A 30 0.61 0.70 -5.50
N LYS A 31 0.41 -0.31 -4.65
CA LYS A 31 1.40 -1.38 -4.42
C LYS A 31 1.76 -2.09 -5.72
N GLN A 32 0.75 -2.49 -6.50
CA GLN A 32 0.95 -3.15 -7.80
C GLN A 32 1.76 -2.28 -8.77
N GLY A 33 1.43 -1.00 -8.88
CA GLY A 33 2.17 -0.07 -9.73
C GLY A 33 3.64 0.06 -9.32
N VAL A 34 3.90 0.17 -8.02
CA VAL A 34 5.28 0.26 -7.50
C VAL A 34 6.04 -1.04 -7.73
N GLU A 35 5.41 -2.20 -7.54
CA GLU A 35 6.04 -3.50 -7.80
C GLU A 35 6.46 -3.65 -9.26
N VAL A 36 5.58 -3.28 -10.21
CA VAL A 36 5.90 -3.30 -11.65
C VAL A 36 7.09 -2.39 -11.94
N MET A 37 7.05 -1.14 -11.49
CA MET A 37 8.14 -0.19 -11.75
C MET A 37 9.49 -0.65 -11.18
N ILE A 38 9.49 -1.26 -9.98
CA ILE A 38 10.72 -1.77 -9.37
C ILE A 38 11.29 -2.93 -10.20
N LYS A 39 10.45 -3.88 -10.62
CA LYS A 39 10.89 -5.04 -11.43
C LYS A 39 11.36 -4.65 -12.82
N GLU A 40 10.75 -3.63 -13.43
CA GLU A 40 11.19 -3.08 -14.72
C GLU A 40 12.53 -2.37 -14.61
N ALA A 41 12.74 -1.58 -13.54
CA ALA A 41 13.98 -0.85 -13.34
C ALA A 41 15.13 -1.76 -12.84
N ILE A 42 14.81 -2.78 -12.06
CA ILE A 42 15.77 -3.66 -11.38
C ILE A 42 15.34 -5.12 -11.57
N PRO A 43 15.73 -5.77 -12.70
CA PRO A 43 15.30 -7.13 -13.04
C PRO A 43 15.75 -8.23 -12.07
N GLU A 44 16.74 -7.94 -11.22
CA GLU A 44 17.22 -8.83 -10.15
C GLU A 44 16.27 -8.88 -8.93
N VAL A 45 15.30 -7.97 -8.85
CA VAL A 45 14.23 -8.02 -7.85
C VAL A 45 13.22 -9.10 -8.25
N ARG A 46 13.15 -10.15 -7.44
CA ARG A 46 12.23 -11.28 -7.60
C ARG A 46 10.87 -10.97 -6.95
N GLU A 47 10.90 -10.29 -5.81
CA GLU A 47 9.73 -10.03 -4.98
C GLU A 47 9.82 -8.66 -4.30
N VAL A 48 8.67 -8.02 -4.10
CA VAL A 48 8.54 -6.78 -3.34
C VAL A 48 7.59 -7.03 -2.18
N VAL A 49 8.10 -6.90 -0.95
CA VAL A 49 7.34 -7.09 0.28
C VAL A 49 7.05 -5.73 0.89
N ASP A 50 5.76 -5.50 1.11
CA ASP A 50 5.27 -4.32 1.81
C ASP A 50 5.17 -4.62 3.31
N THR A 51 5.85 -3.81 4.12
CA THR A 51 5.88 -3.97 5.58
C THR A 51 4.93 -3.05 6.32
N THR A 52 4.09 -2.27 5.63
CA THR A 52 3.11 -1.40 6.30
C THR A 52 1.88 -2.18 6.78
N ASP A 53 1.35 -1.77 7.93
CA ASP A 53 0.16 -2.39 8.52
C ASP A 53 -1.11 -1.69 8.01
N HIS A 54 -1.64 -2.19 6.90
CA HIS A 54 -2.86 -1.69 6.26
C HIS A 54 -4.15 -2.19 6.93
N GLY A 55 -4.03 -3.04 7.97
CA GLY A 55 -5.15 -3.69 8.66
C GLY A 55 -5.43 -3.13 10.05
N SER A 56 -4.47 -2.47 10.70
CA SER A 56 -4.72 -1.76 11.96
C SER A 56 -5.45 -0.46 11.68
N GLY A 57 -6.77 -0.52 11.81
CA GLY A 57 -7.68 0.60 11.60
C GLY A 57 -7.41 1.81 12.51
N HIS A 58 -6.45 2.65 12.13
CA HIS A 58 -6.41 4.05 12.51
C HIS A 58 -6.91 4.87 11.32
N ASN A 59 -8.24 4.84 11.18
CA ASN A 59 -9.05 5.55 10.19
C ASN A 59 -8.59 7.01 9.99
N PRO A 60 -8.05 7.41 8.82
CA PRO A 60 -7.87 8.83 8.54
C PRO A 60 -9.06 9.41 7.77
N PHE A 61 -9.73 8.66 6.87
CA PHE A 61 -10.82 9.21 6.07
C PHE A 61 -11.79 8.15 5.52
N TYR A 62 -12.56 7.53 6.41
CA TYR A 62 -13.92 7.09 6.10
C TYR A 62 -14.73 7.16 7.41
N ALA A 63 -15.17 8.36 7.76
CA ALA A 63 -16.36 8.50 8.58
C ALA A 63 -17.55 8.17 7.67
N ALA A 64 -17.80 6.87 7.44
CA ALA A 64 -19.14 6.45 7.08
C ALA A 64 -20.03 6.91 8.23
N ARG A 65 -20.70 8.05 8.01
CA ARG A 65 -21.73 8.53 8.92
C ARG A 65 -22.80 7.46 8.88
N GLU A 66 -23.00 6.79 10.00
CA GLU A 66 -24.21 6.03 10.25
C GLU A 66 -25.38 7.02 10.14
N GLY A 67 -26.14 6.93 9.04
CA GLY A 67 -27.41 7.63 8.87
C GLY A 67 -27.42 8.86 7.95
N ASP A 68 -27.23 8.69 6.63
CA ASP A 68 -27.90 9.59 5.67
C ASP A 68 -28.23 8.87 4.35
N SER A 69 -29.51 8.47 4.24
CA SER A 69 -30.43 8.64 3.08
C SER A 69 -29.91 8.33 1.66
N ALA A 70 -30.55 7.56 0.78
CA ALA A 70 -31.93 7.10 0.66
C ALA A 70 -31.98 5.98 -0.40
N LEU A 71 -32.92 5.04 -0.26
CA LEU A 71 -33.80 4.62 -1.36
C LEU A 71 -35.16 4.24 -0.77
N PHE A 72 -36.03 5.25 -0.66
CA PHE A 72 -37.39 5.17 -1.20
C PHE A 72 -37.31 5.63 -2.67
#